data_AF-A0AA51D8X6-F1
#
_entry.id   AF-A0AA51D8X6-F1
#
_cell.length_a   1.000
_cell.length_b   1.000
_cell.length_c   1.000
_cell.angle_alpha   90.00
_cell.angle_beta   90.00
_cell.angle_gamma   90.00
#
_symmetry.space_group_name_H-M   'P 1'
#
loop_
_entity.id
_entity.type
_entity.pdbx_description
1 polymer ?
#
loop_
_entity_poly.entity_id
_entity_poly.type
_entity_poly.pdbx_seq_one_letter_code
_entity_poly.pdbx_strand_id
1 'polypeptide(L)'
;MDFIYGFLKGMALGAGAIAPGVSGGALAVIFGLYDKITNFIAHLNINFKRNLIFFIPIGIGAVVGVLAFSRIIEFLFANYEVEARYAFVGLMLGTFPIAVKEANKKGFKKAYMIPFIASFLLTIVLTYIGNNSVNAVMNAGNEPVHLILYGLIIGFGTIIPGVSASVILMYIGAYELVIGAISNFKIMFLFFLGIGFILSVLLFAKLISMLFAKMYGMMYYTILGLVLGSIISIFPGFEMTFFYMINIIILISCFILSYSLGRYAGNR
;
A
#
# COMPACT_ATOMS: atom_id res chain seq x y z
N MET A 1 21.80 17.23 7.58
CA MET A 1 21.74 15.79 7.27
C MET A 1 22.49 15.61 5.98
N ASP A 2 23.43 14.66 5.94
CA ASP A 2 24.21 14.43 4.73
C ASP A 2 23.31 14.01 3.59
N PHE A 3 23.55 14.59 2.40
CA PHE A 3 22.71 14.39 1.23
C PHE A 3 22.54 12.90 0.90
N ILE A 4 23.64 12.14 0.93
CA ILE A 4 23.67 10.69 0.67
C ILE A 4 22.79 9.94 1.67
N TYR A 5 22.89 10.27 2.96
CA TYR A 5 22.10 9.60 4.00
C TYR A 5 20.61 9.91 3.86
N GLY A 6 20.25 11.14 3.46
CA GLY A 6 18.87 11.49 3.12
C GLY A 6 18.35 10.80 1.88
N PHE A 7 19.19 10.70 0.87
CA PHE A 7 18.87 9.99 -0.35
C PHE A 7 18.59 8.50 -0.09
N LEU A 8 19.44 7.80 0.66
CA LEU A 8 19.24 6.39 0.99
C LEU A 8 17.98 6.15 1.84
N LYS A 9 17.72 7.02 2.82
CA LYS A 9 16.46 6.98 3.59
C LYS A 9 15.26 7.19 2.67
N GLY A 10 15.34 8.18 1.79
CA GLY A 10 14.35 8.43 0.75
C GLY A 10 14.07 7.19 -0.08
N MET A 11 15.12 6.54 -0.62
CA MET A 11 14.99 5.32 -1.41
C MET A 11 14.26 4.22 -0.67
N ALA A 12 14.61 3.99 0.60
CA ALA A 12 13.93 3.01 1.45
C ALA A 12 12.45 3.37 1.67
N LEU A 13 12.13 4.65 1.93
CA LEU A 13 10.74 5.11 2.04
C LEU A 13 9.96 4.88 0.74
N GLY A 14 10.56 5.20 -0.41
CA GLY A 14 9.94 5.01 -1.72
C GLY A 14 9.69 3.54 -2.05
N ALA A 15 10.68 2.69 -1.81
CA ALA A 15 10.54 1.24 -1.95
C ALA A 15 9.44 0.70 -1.03
N GLY A 16 9.42 1.12 0.24
CA GLY A 16 8.40 0.69 1.20
C GLY A 16 7.00 1.30 0.99
N ALA A 17 6.86 2.34 0.18
CA ALA A 17 5.55 2.85 -0.23
C ALA A 17 4.89 1.97 -1.30
N ILE A 18 5.71 1.25 -2.08
CA ILE A 18 5.27 0.37 -3.17
C ILE A 18 5.27 -1.10 -2.75
N ALA A 19 6.27 -1.54 -2.00
CA ALA A 19 6.39 -2.93 -1.58
C ALA A 19 5.16 -3.36 -0.76
N PRO A 20 4.43 -4.41 -1.17
CA PRO A 20 3.25 -4.85 -0.45
C PRO A 20 3.63 -5.47 0.90
N GLY A 21 2.81 -5.20 1.91
CA GLY A 21 3.10 -5.60 3.29
C GLY A 21 4.15 -4.73 3.99
N VAL A 22 4.77 -3.77 3.30
CA VAL A 22 5.65 -2.76 3.90
C VAL A 22 4.90 -1.43 3.91
N SER A 23 5.00 -0.68 5.02
CA SER A 23 4.44 0.67 5.12
C SER A 23 5.58 1.68 5.04
N GLY A 24 5.59 2.50 3.98
CA GLY A 24 6.50 3.65 3.87
C GLY A 24 6.39 4.60 5.07
N GLY A 25 5.20 4.72 5.67
CA GLY A 25 4.97 5.46 6.91
C GLY A 25 5.68 4.83 8.12
N ALA A 26 5.67 3.50 8.24
CA ALA A 26 6.42 2.79 9.29
C ALA A 26 7.94 2.96 9.11
N LEU A 27 8.46 2.89 7.88
CA LEU A 27 9.87 3.19 7.61
C LEU A 27 10.22 4.64 7.94
N ALA A 28 9.33 5.59 7.66
CA ALA A 28 9.51 6.98 8.06
C ALA A 28 9.61 7.14 9.59
N VAL A 29 8.84 6.38 10.37
CA VAL A 29 8.94 6.34 11.84
C VAL A 29 10.29 5.76 12.26
N ILE A 30 10.67 4.60 11.70
CA ILE A 30 11.95 3.93 12.01
C ILE A 30 13.15 4.84 11.76
N PHE A 31 13.11 5.63 10.69
CA PHE A 31 14.20 6.55 10.35
C PHE A 31 14.15 7.90 11.08
N GLY A 32 13.18 8.12 11.97
CA GLY A 32 12.97 9.37 12.70
C GLY A 32 12.58 10.54 11.78
N LEU A 33 11.95 10.23 10.65
CA LEU A 33 11.51 11.19 9.64
C LEU A 33 10.03 11.51 9.73
N TYR A 34 9.21 10.63 10.32
CA TYR A 34 7.75 10.80 10.37
C TYR A 34 7.33 12.14 10.97
N ASP A 35 7.78 12.48 12.18
CA ASP A 35 7.44 13.74 12.84
C ASP A 35 7.95 14.97 12.09
N LYS A 36 9.06 14.83 11.35
CA LYS A 36 9.62 15.93 10.54
C LYS A 36 8.76 16.16 9.30
N ILE A 37 8.36 15.08 8.62
CA ILE A 37 7.51 15.11 7.42
C ILE A 37 6.13 15.68 7.78
N THR A 38 5.50 15.19 8.85
CA THR A 38 4.17 15.64 9.26
C THR A 38 4.18 17.09 9.71
N ASN A 39 5.16 17.53 10.50
CA ASN A 39 5.30 18.94 10.90
C ASN A 39 5.53 19.87 9.71
N PHE A 40 6.30 19.43 8.70
CA PHE A 40 6.52 20.20 7.49
C PHE A 40 5.23 20.35 6.66
N ILE A 41 4.48 19.26 6.48
CA ILE A 41 3.19 19.29 5.76
C ILE A 41 2.16 20.15 6.51
N ALA A 42 2.13 20.11 7.84
CA ALA A 42 1.20 20.89 8.66
C ALA A 42 1.53 22.39 8.68
N HIS A 43 2.81 22.76 8.55
CA HIS A 43 3.27 24.15 8.67
C HIS A 43 4.10 24.59 7.46
N LEU A 44 3.52 24.47 6.26
CA LEU A 44 4.18 24.86 5.01
C LEU A 44 4.64 26.33 4.98
N ASN A 45 4.03 27.20 5.77
CA ASN A 45 4.38 28.63 5.82
C ASN A 45 5.57 28.95 6.74
N ILE A 46 6.02 28.01 7.59
CA ILE A 46 7.09 28.26 8.57
C ILE A 46 8.42 27.70 8.05
N ASN A 47 9.41 28.56 7.85
CA ASN A 47 10.76 28.18 7.42
C ASN A 47 10.79 27.31 6.14
N PHE A 48 9.86 27.54 5.21
CA PHE A 48 9.64 26.73 4.01
C PHE A 48 10.94 26.40 3.26
N LYS A 49 11.77 27.41 2.94
CA LYS A 49 13.04 27.20 2.22
C LYS A 49 13.99 26.26 2.95
N ARG A 50 14.15 26.42 4.27
CA ARG A 50 15.06 25.61 5.07
C ARG A 50 14.58 24.16 5.19
N ASN A 51 13.28 23.98 5.38
CA ASN A 51 12.67 22.66 5.42
C ASN A 51 12.69 21.97 4.05
N LEU A 52 12.44 22.71 2.97
CA LEU A 52 12.52 22.20 1.60
C LEU A 52 13.92 21.68 1.28
N ILE A 53 14.98 22.43 1.61
CA ILE A 53 16.37 21.99 1.44
C ILE A 53 16.67 20.70 2.23
N PHE A 54 16.11 20.55 3.43
CA PHE A 54 16.24 19.33 4.22
C PHE A 54 15.56 18.13 3.56
N PHE A 55 14.38 18.30 2.97
CA PHE A 55 13.60 17.21 2.36
C PHE A 55 14.00 16.87 0.93
N ILE A 56 14.68 17.76 0.20
CA ILE A 56 15.16 17.48 -1.17
C ILE A 56 15.87 16.12 -1.31
N PRO A 57 16.91 15.78 -0.53
CA PRO A 57 17.58 14.48 -0.68
C PRO A 57 16.62 13.31 -0.41
N ILE A 58 15.71 13.44 0.56
CA ILE A 58 14.72 12.40 0.89
C ILE A 58 13.70 12.25 -0.24
N GLY A 59 13.22 13.36 -0.80
CA GLY A 59 12.27 13.36 -1.90
C GLY A 59 12.86 12.75 -3.18
N ILE A 60 14.08 13.15 -3.55
CA ILE A 60 14.79 12.56 -4.70
C ILE A 60 15.00 11.07 -4.46
N GLY A 61 15.46 10.69 -3.27
CA GLY A 61 15.60 9.29 -2.88
C GLY A 61 14.29 8.52 -3.02
N ALA A 62 13.18 9.08 -2.52
CA ALA A 62 11.87 8.42 -2.60
C ALA A 62 11.38 8.22 -4.03
N VAL A 63 11.57 9.20 -4.91
CA VAL A 63 11.26 9.07 -6.34
C VAL A 63 12.11 7.97 -6.98
N VAL A 64 13.42 7.97 -6.74
CA VAL A 64 14.33 6.93 -7.27
C VAL A 64 13.96 5.55 -6.71
N GLY A 65 13.66 5.46 -5.41
CA GLY A 65 13.23 4.24 -4.75
C GLY A 65 11.95 3.69 -5.37
N VAL A 66 10.94 4.55 -5.57
CA VAL A 66 9.69 4.20 -6.24
C VAL A 66 9.93 3.64 -7.64
N LEU A 67 10.71 4.34 -8.47
CA LEU A 67 10.96 3.97 -9.85
C LEU A 67 11.80 2.68 -9.96
N ALA A 68 12.81 2.52 -9.11
CA ALA A 68 13.63 1.32 -9.09
C ALA A 68 12.82 0.11 -8.65
N PHE A 69 12.03 0.24 -7.57
CA PHE A 69 11.22 -0.86 -7.07
C PHE A 69 10.05 -1.18 -7.99
N SER A 70 9.40 -0.19 -8.61
CA SER A 70 8.32 -0.43 -9.58
C SER A 70 8.81 -1.26 -10.77
N ARG A 71 10.03 -1.01 -11.26
CA ARG A 71 10.66 -1.81 -12.33
C ARG A 71 10.94 -3.24 -11.90
N ILE A 72 11.44 -3.44 -10.69
CA ILE A 72 11.68 -4.79 -10.15
C ILE A 72 10.35 -5.55 -10.05
N ILE A 73 9.31 -4.92 -9.50
CA ILE A 73 7.99 -5.53 -9.34
C ILE A 73 7.37 -5.83 -10.70
N GLU A 74 7.43 -4.90 -11.66
CA GLU A 74 6.96 -5.14 -13.03
C GLU A 74 7.70 -6.30 -13.70
N PHE A 75 9.03 -6.35 -13.57
CA PHE A 75 9.83 -7.46 -14.07
C PHE A 75 9.41 -8.80 -13.45
N LEU A 76 9.14 -8.82 -12.13
CA LEU A 76 8.64 -10.00 -11.44
C LEU A 76 7.27 -10.43 -11.95
N PHE A 77 6.33 -9.50 -12.15
CA PHE A 77 5.03 -9.85 -12.74
C PHE A 77 5.14 -10.32 -14.19
N ALA A 78 6.06 -9.76 -14.99
CA ALA A 78 6.21 -10.15 -16.39
C ALA A 78 6.90 -11.50 -16.59
N ASN A 79 7.79 -11.92 -15.69
CA ASN A 79 8.61 -13.12 -15.86
C ASN A 79 8.36 -14.23 -14.82
N TYR A 80 7.82 -13.87 -13.66
CA TYR A 80 7.63 -14.74 -12.49
C TYR A 80 6.29 -14.43 -11.79
N GLU A 81 5.22 -14.27 -12.58
CA GLU A 81 3.89 -13.82 -12.13
C GLU A 81 3.38 -14.67 -10.96
N VAL A 82 3.54 -15.99 -11.07
CA VAL A 82 3.06 -16.95 -10.08
C VAL A 82 3.85 -16.78 -8.77
N GLU A 83 5.19 -16.84 -8.84
CA GLU A 83 6.10 -16.69 -7.70
C GLU A 83 5.87 -15.34 -6.98
N ALA A 84 5.70 -14.26 -7.75
CA ALA A 84 5.42 -12.93 -7.23
C ALA A 84 4.09 -12.90 -6.46
N ARG A 85 3.04 -13.54 -6.98
CA ARG A 85 1.75 -13.67 -6.29
C ARG A 85 1.86 -14.47 -4.99
N TYR A 86 2.62 -15.57 -4.95
CA TYR A 86 2.91 -16.29 -3.70
C TYR A 86 3.65 -15.43 -2.69
N ALA A 87 4.68 -14.72 -3.13
CA ALA A 87 5.45 -13.82 -2.28
C ALA A 87 4.53 -12.76 -1.66
N PHE A 88 3.67 -12.13 -2.46
CA PHE A 88 2.76 -11.09 -1.99
C PHE A 88 1.66 -11.62 -1.07
N VAL A 89 1.07 -12.78 -1.36
CA VAL A 89 0.14 -13.44 -0.43
C VAL A 89 0.83 -13.73 0.90
N GLY A 90 2.07 -14.23 0.87
CA GLY A 90 2.90 -14.44 2.05
C GLY A 90 3.11 -13.16 2.85
N LEU A 91 3.54 -12.07 2.18
CA LEU A 91 3.76 -10.77 2.82
C LEU A 91 2.46 -10.22 3.45
N MET A 92 1.33 -10.32 2.75
CA MET A 92 0.02 -9.85 3.24
C MET A 92 -0.44 -10.66 4.46
N LEU A 93 -0.39 -11.99 4.39
CA LEU A 93 -0.71 -12.87 5.51
C LEU A 93 0.20 -12.59 6.71
N GLY A 94 1.48 -12.30 6.47
CA GLY A 94 2.44 -11.96 7.52
C GLY A 94 2.09 -10.65 8.24
N THR A 95 1.60 -9.64 7.51
CA THR A 95 1.14 -8.37 8.11
C THR A 95 -0.24 -8.45 8.75
N PHE A 96 -1.09 -9.39 8.36
CA PHE A 96 -2.48 -9.43 8.77
C PHE A 96 -2.67 -9.53 10.30
N PRO A 97 -1.94 -10.38 11.06
CA PRO A 97 -2.02 -10.40 12.52
C PRO A 97 -1.63 -9.08 13.19
N ILE A 98 -0.64 -8.38 12.64
CA ILE A 98 -0.19 -7.08 13.14
C ILE A 98 -1.27 -6.03 12.88
N ALA A 99 -1.89 -6.04 11.70
CA ALA A 99 -3.02 -5.17 11.37
C ALA A 99 -4.22 -5.42 12.29
N VAL A 100 -4.52 -6.68 12.65
CA VAL A 100 -5.56 -7.03 13.64
C VAL A 100 -5.19 -6.53 15.04
N LYS A 101 -3.93 -6.64 15.46
CA LYS A 101 -3.47 -6.09 16.74
C LYS A 101 -3.62 -4.58 16.78
N GLU A 102 -3.22 -3.88 15.71
CA GLU A 102 -3.34 -2.42 15.61
C GLU A 102 -4.81 -1.97 15.56
N ALA A 103 -5.68 -2.72 14.88
CA ALA A 103 -7.13 -2.49 14.85
C ALA A 103 -7.76 -2.56 16.24
N ASN A 104 -7.26 -3.47 17.09
CA ASN A 104 -7.78 -3.73 18.42
C ASN A 104 -7.11 -2.92 19.53
N LYS A 105 -6.19 -2.00 19.19
CA LYS A 105 -5.49 -1.13 20.14
C LYS A 105 -6.41 -0.29 21.03
N LYS A 106 -7.60 0.09 20.52
CA LYS A 106 -8.64 0.82 21.28
C LYS A 106 -9.76 -0.08 21.83
N GLY A 107 -9.51 -1.40 21.89
CA GLY A 107 -10.48 -2.40 22.33
C GLY A 107 -11.36 -2.93 21.20
N PHE A 108 -11.58 -4.24 21.19
CA PHE A 108 -12.43 -4.93 20.23
C PHE A 108 -13.92 -4.76 20.57
N LYS A 109 -14.75 -4.55 19.54
CA LYS A 109 -16.21 -4.59 19.66
C LYS A 109 -16.77 -5.50 18.56
N LYS A 110 -17.75 -6.35 18.90
CA LYS A 110 -18.41 -7.26 17.95
C LYS A 110 -19.01 -6.53 16.74
N ALA A 111 -19.45 -5.29 16.92
CA ALA A 111 -19.96 -4.43 15.84
C ALA A 111 -18.96 -4.22 14.69
N TYR A 112 -17.64 -4.34 14.94
CA TYR A 112 -16.61 -4.21 13.91
C TYR A 112 -16.63 -5.36 12.90
N MET A 113 -17.25 -6.50 13.22
CA MET A 113 -17.40 -7.59 12.27
C MET A 113 -18.35 -7.25 11.11
N ILE A 114 -19.30 -6.33 11.32
CA ILE A 114 -20.23 -5.89 10.27
C ILE A 114 -19.48 -5.24 9.09
N PRO A 115 -18.67 -4.17 9.28
CA PRO A 115 -17.91 -3.59 8.18
C PRO A 115 -16.86 -4.56 7.60
N PHE A 116 -16.30 -5.45 8.42
CA PHE A 116 -15.39 -6.50 7.93
C PHE A 116 -16.07 -7.45 6.95
N ILE A 117 -17.21 -8.05 7.33
CA ILE A 117 -17.94 -8.98 6.47
C ILE A 117 -18.45 -8.26 5.23
N ALA A 118 -18.99 -7.04 5.37
CA ALA A 118 -19.49 -6.26 4.26
C ALA A 118 -18.40 -5.97 3.21
N SER A 119 -17.22 -5.53 3.65
CA SER A 119 -16.08 -5.27 2.75
C SER A 119 -15.46 -6.53 2.16
N PHE A 120 -15.40 -7.62 2.93
CA PHE A 120 -14.96 -8.94 2.45
C PHE A 120 -15.86 -9.48 1.34
N LEU A 121 -17.18 -9.49 1.57
CA LEU A 121 -18.16 -9.94 0.58
C LEU A 121 -18.16 -9.03 -0.66
N LEU A 122 -18.07 -7.71 -0.47
CA LEU A 122 -17.94 -6.77 -1.58
C LEU A 122 -16.74 -7.13 -2.46
N THR A 123 -15.59 -7.43 -1.86
CA THR A 123 -14.37 -7.78 -2.60
C THR A 123 -14.54 -9.09 -3.39
N ILE A 124 -15.16 -10.11 -2.79
CA ILE A 124 -15.44 -11.38 -3.48
C ILE A 124 -16.40 -11.16 -4.66
N VAL A 125 -17.48 -10.39 -4.46
CA VAL A 125 -18.45 -10.09 -5.52
C VAL A 125 -17.79 -9.31 -6.65
N LEU A 126 -16.99 -8.29 -6.34
CA LEU A 126 -16.24 -7.52 -7.33
C LEU A 126 -15.24 -8.39 -8.10
N THR A 127 -14.58 -9.33 -7.41
CA THR A 127 -13.66 -10.29 -8.05
C THR A 127 -14.40 -11.22 -9.01
N TYR A 128 -15.56 -11.74 -8.60
CA TYR A 128 -16.36 -12.64 -9.43
C TYR A 128 -16.95 -11.94 -10.67
N ILE A 129 -17.45 -10.71 -10.50
CA ILE A 129 -17.91 -9.87 -11.61
C ILE A 129 -16.72 -9.49 -12.52
N GLY A 130 -15.58 -9.13 -11.93
CA GLY A 130 -14.34 -8.77 -12.63
C GLY A 130 -13.77 -9.90 -13.45
N ASN A 131 -13.82 -11.15 -12.96
CA ASN A 131 -13.34 -12.33 -13.70
C ASN A 131 -14.22 -12.69 -14.91
N ASN A 132 -15.50 -12.34 -14.91
CA ASN A 132 -16.37 -12.45 -16.09
C ASN A 132 -16.22 -11.25 -17.05
N SER A 133 -15.44 -10.24 -16.65
CA SER A 133 -15.22 -8.98 -17.36
C SER A 133 -13.74 -8.55 -17.32
N VAL A 134 -12.81 -9.51 -17.43
CA VAL A 134 -11.35 -9.24 -17.41
C VAL A 134 -10.95 -8.27 -18.52
N ASN A 135 -11.68 -8.29 -19.64
CA ASN A 135 -11.51 -7.32 -20.72
C ASN A 135 -12.07 -5.93 -20.39
N ALA A 136 -13.01 -5.79 -19.45
CA ALA A 136 -13.58 -4.50 -19.08
C ALA A 136 -12.70 -3.74 -18.08
N VAL A 137 -11.97 -4.39 -17.17
CA VAL A 137 -11.08 -3.71 -16.22
C VAL A 137 -9.75 -3.29 -16.89
N MET A 138 -9.25 -4.02 -17.88
CA MET A 138 -8.09 -3.57 -18.67
C MET A 138 -8.43 -2.40 -19.61
N ASN A 139 -9.69 -2.29 -20.05
CA ASN A 139 -10.18 -1.15 -20.84
C ASN A 139 -10.66 0.02 -19.96
N ALA A 140 -11.32 -0.25 -18.82
CA ALA A 140 -11.78 0.74 -17.86
C ALA A 140 -10.66 1.23 -16.92
N GLY A 141 -9.63 0.44 -16.66
CA GLY A 141 -8.48 0.82 -15.82
C GLY A 141 -7.65 1.97 -16.40
N ASN A 142 -7.87 2.32 -17.67
CA ASN A 142 -7.31 3.50 -18.33
C ASN A 142 -8.26 4.70 -18.34
N GLU A 143 -9.52 4.55 -17.90
CA GLU A 143 -10.47 5.65 -17.83
C GLU A 143 -10.01 6.66 -16.76
N PRO A 144 -9.98 7.97 -17.08
CA PRO A 144 -9.52 9.02 -16.17
C PRO A 144 -10.13 8.95 -14.77
N VAL A 145 -11.40 8.54 -14.66
CA VAL A 145 -12.12 8.41 -13.39
C VAL A 145 -11.50 7.33 -12.50
N HIS A 146 -11.18 6.16 -13.05
CA HIS A 146 -10.57 5.07 -12.29
C HIS A 146 -9.15 5.42 -11.84
N LEU A 147 -8.39 6.12 -12.69
CA LEU A 147 -7.06 6.63 -12.36
C LEU A 147 -7.07 7.62 -11.20
N ILE A 148 -8.03 8.55 -11.21
CA ILE A 148 -8.25 9.49 -10.11
C ILE A 148 -8.63 8.73 -8.82
N LEU A 149 -9.48 7.70 -8.91
CA LEU A 149 -9.82 6.85 -7.75
C LEU A 149 -8.60 6.11 -7.19
N TYR A 150 -7.71 5.58 -8.03
CA TYR A 150 -6.46 4.95 -7.57
C TYR A 150 -5.55 5.96 -6.88
N GLY A 151 -5.44 7.17 -7.44
CA GLY A 151 -4.77 8.30 -6.78
C GLY A 151 -5.36 8.62 -5.42
N LEU A 152 -6.69 8.64 -5.30
CA LEU A 152 -7.39 8.88 -4.04
C LEU A 152 -7.02 7.83 -2.98
N ILE A 153 -6.97 6.56 -3.38
CA ILE A 153 -6.59 5.43 -2.51
C ILE A 153 -5.13 5.53 -2.07
N ILE A 154 -4.22 5.90 -2.97
CA ILE A 154 -2.80 6.10 -2.61
C ILE A 154 -2.69 7.21 -1.57
N GLY A 155 -3.33 8.37 -1.83
CA GLY A 155 -3.35 9.48 -0.87
C GLY A 155 -3.89 9.05 0.49
N PHE A 156 -5.00 8.30 0.49
CA PHE A 156 -5.61 7.75 1.70
C PHE A 156 -4.64 6.85 2.49
N GLY A 157 -4.00 5.88 1.83
CA GLY A 157 -3.07 4.96 2.47
C GLY A 157 -1.80 5.63 3.00
N THR A 158 -1.37 6.74 2.39
CA THR A 158 -0.19 7.49 2.86
C THR A 158 -0.47 8.38 4.07
N ILE A 159 -1.70 8.86 4.25
CA ILE A 159 -2.06 9.73 5.38
C ILE A 159 -2.14 8.95 6.70
N ILE A 160 -2.56 7.68 6.64
CA ILE A 160 -2.81 6.89 7.84
C ILE A 160 -1.54 6.11 8.19
N PRO A 161 -0.83 6.46 9.28
CA PRO A 161 0.34 5.69 9.70
C PRO A 161 -0.07 4.25 10.03
N GLY A 162 0.69 3.29 9.49
CA GLY A 162 0.44 1.86 9.69
C GLY A 162 -0.48 1.20 8.65
N VAL A 163 -1.11 1.98 7.77
CA VAL A 163 -1.83 1.46 6.59
C VAL A 163 -0.90 1.51 5.38
N SER A 164 -0.91 0.48 4.54
CA SER A 164 -0.08 0.42 3.32
C SER A 164 -0.95 0.65 2.09
N ALA A 165 -0.63 1.69 1.30
CA ALA A 165 -1.38 2.06 0.10
C ALA A 165 -1.27 0.99 -1.00
N SER A 166 -0.09 0.38 -1.17
CA SER A 166 0.15 -0.70 -2.13
C SER A 166 -0.75 -1.90 -1.84
N VAL A 167 -0.89 -2.19 -0.56
CA VAL A 167 -1.75 -3.23 -0.04
C VAL A 167 -3.23 -2.93 -0.36
N ILE A 168 -3.72 -1.69 -0.20
CA ILE A 168 -5.09 -1.30 -0.63
C ILE A 168 -5.27 -1.35 -2.14
N LEU A 169 -4.28 -0.93 -2.94
CA LEU A 169 -4.35 -1.01 -4.40
C LEU A 169 -4.38 -2.46 -4.89
N MET A 170 -3.62 -3.34 -4.24
CA MET A 170 -3.74 -4.78 -4.49
C MET A 170 -5.12 -5.26 -4.07
N TYR A 171 -5.72 -4.66 -3.02
CA TYR A 171 -7.06 -5.07 -2.61
C TYR A 171 -8.12 -4.90 -3.69
N ILE A 172 -7.99 -3.85 -4.49
CA ILE A 172 -8.91 -3.56 -5.58
C ILE A 172 -8.42 -4.07 -6.95
N GLY A 173 -7.31 -4.84 -6.99
CA GLY A 173 -6.72 -5.35 -8.23
C GLY A 173 -6.03 -4.31 -9.12
N ALA A 174 -5.87 -3.07 -8.65
CA ALA A 174 -5.32 -1.96 -9.44
C ALA A 174 -3.79 -1.81 -9.34
N TYR A 175 -3.14 -2.61 -8.49
CA TYR A 175 -1.71 -2.47 -8.21
C TYR A 175 -0.83 -2.70 -9.44
N GLU A 176 -1.04 -3.78 -10.19
CA GLU A 176 -0.25 -4.06 -11.40
C GLU A 176 -0.36 -2.93 -12.43
N LEU A 177 -1.55 -2.36 -12.61
CA LEU A 177 -1.78 -1.20 -13.49
C LEU A 177 -0.98 0.03 -13.05
N VAL A 178 -1.02 0.36 -11.75
CA VAL A 178 -0.29 1.51 -11.18
C VAL A 178 1.22 1.30 -11.29
N ILE A 179 1.72 0.10 -10.98
CA ILE A 179 3.15 -0.21 -11.06
C ILE A 179 3.65 -0.15 -12.50
N GLY A 180 2.93 -0.75 -13.45
CA GLY A 180 3.27 -0.66 -14.86
C GLY A 180 3.24 0.79 -15.38
N ALA A 181 2.31 1.62 -14.89
CA ALA A 181 2.25 3.03 -15.26
C ALA A 181 3.43 3.85 -14.72
N ILE A 182 3.85 3.60 -13.47
CA ILE A 182 5.02 4.24 -12.87
C ILE A 182 6.30 3.79 -13.58
N SER A 183 6.46 2.49 -13.78
CA SER A 183 7.67 1.89 -14.35
C SER A 183 7.94 2.33 -15.79
N ASN A 184 6.87 2.38 -16.61
CA ASN A 184 6.93 2.81 -18.02
C ASN A 184 6.71 4.32 -18.22
N PHE A 185 6.64 5.11 -17.15
CA PHE A 185 6.39 6.56 -17.22
C PHE A 185 5.17 6.92 -18.09
N LYS A 186 4.03 6.25 -17.89
CA LYS A 186 2.79 6.59 -18.58
C LYS A 186 2.27 7.95 -18.09
N ILE A 187 2.75 9.04 -18.69
CA ILE A 187 2.56 10.42 -18.19
C ILE A 187 1.09 10.75 -17.98
N MET A 188 0.21 10.40 -18.92
CA MET A 188 -1.23 10.66 -18.79
C MET A 188 -1.85 9.89 -17.62
N PHE A 189 -1.42 8.65 -17.39
CA PHE A 189 -1.86 7.84 -16.25
C PHE A 189 -1.41 8.49 -14.93
N LEU A 190 -0.13 8.84 -14.84
CA LEU A 190 0.47 9.48 -13.66
C LEU A 190 -0.13 10.86 -13.38
N PHE A 191 -0.53 11.60 -14.42
CA PHE A 191 -1.21 12.88 -14.28
C PHE A 191 -2.56 12.73 -13.57
N PHE A 192 -3.44 11.85 -14.05
CA PHE A 192 -4.74 11.61 -13.40
C PHE A 192 -4.60 10.99 -12.01
N LEU A 193 -3.66 10.07 -11.85
CA LEU A 193 -3.32 9.49 -10.55
C LEU A 193 -2.82 10.56 -9.57
N GLY A 194 -1.98 11.49 -10.05
CA GLY A 194 -1.50 12.63 -9.27
C GLY A 194 -2.62 13.58 -8.85
N ILE A 195 -3.59 13.86 -9.73
CA ILE A 195 -4.79 14.64 -9.40
C ILE A 195 -5.56 13.96 -8.28
N GLY A 196 -5.83 12.66 -8.40
CA GLY A 196 -6.51 11.88 -7.35
C GLY A 196 -5.78 11.92 -6.02
N PHE A 197 -4.45 11.77 -6.04
CA PHE A 197 -3.61 11.83 -4.85
C PHE A 197 -3.72 13.19 -4.15
N ILE A 198 -3.55 14.29 -4.90
CA ILE A 198 -3.62 15.64 -4.37
C ILE A 198 -5.03 15.93 -3.82
N LEU A 199 -6.08 15.56 -4.56
CA LEU A 199 -7.46 15.70 -4.11
C LEU A 199 -7.73 14.93 -2.82
N SER A 200 -7.17 13.73 -2.66
CA SER A 200 -7.27 12.94 -1.43
C SER A 200 -6.71 13.69 -0.23
N VAL A 201 -5.51 14.23 -0.40
CA VAL A 201 -4.81 14.96 0.65
C VAL A 201 -5.56 16.25 1.03
N LEU A 202 -6.17 16.94 0.07
CA LEU A 202 -6.89 18.18 0.35
C LEU A 202 -8.30 17.96 0.91
N LEU A 203 -9.09 17.08 0.30
CA LEU A 203 -10.50 16.87 0.66
C LEU A 203 -10.67 15.93 1.84
N PHE A 204 -9.95 14.81 1.81
CA PHE A 204 -10.24 13.68 2.67
C PHE A 204 -9.32 13.58 3.88
N ALA A 205 -8.16 14.24 3.89
CA ALA A 205 -7.25 14.19 5.04
C ALA A 205 -7.95 14.54 6.36
N LYS A 206 -8.76 15.62 6.38
CA LYS A 206 -9.50 16.03 7.59
C LYS A 206 -10.66 15.10 7.91
N LEU A 207 -11.47 14.71 6.91
CA LEU A 207 -12.62 13.82 7.11
C LEU A 207 -12.20 12.43 7.59
N ILE A 208 -11.19 11.85 6.97
CA ILE A 208 -10.68 10.51 7.29
C ILE A 208 -9.95 10.54 8.63
N SER A 209 -9.15 11.58 8.91
CA SER A 209 -8.58 11.77 10.24
C SER A 209 -9.68 11.83 11.32
N MET A 210 -10.77 12.56 11.05
CA MET A 210 -11.94 12.59 11.94
C MET A 210 -12.63 11.23 12.08
N LEU A 211 -12.83 10.49 10.99
CA LEU A 211 -13.45 9.16 11.00
C LEU A 211 -12.58 8.14 11.74
N PHE A 212 -11.25 8.15 11.55
CA PHE A 212 -10.35 7.31 12.33
C PHE A 212 -10.26 7.74 13.79
N ALA A 213 -10.39 9.03 14.10
CA ALA A 213 -10.44 9.50 15.47
C ALA A 213 -11.71 9.00 16.20
N LYS A 214 -12.88 9.05 15.54
CA LYS A 214 -14.18 8.66 16.12
C LYS A 214 -14.50 7.16 16.01
N MET A 215 -14.18 6.53 14.89
CA MET A 215 -14.59 5.18 14.48
C MET A 215 -13.40 4.28 14.15
N TYR A 216 -12.29 4.45 14.88
CA TYR A 216 -11.02 3.74 14.67
C TYR A 216 -11.18 2.25 14.34
N GLY A 217 -11.87 1.49 15.21
CA GLY A 217 -12.04 0.05 15.03
C GLY A 217 -12.87 -0.33 13.80
N MET A 218 -13.93 0.42 13.47
CA MET A 218 -14.75 0.12 12.29
C MET A 218 -13.99 0.38 10.99
N MET A 219 -13.20 1.46 10.92
CA MET A 219 -12.37 1.75 9.75
C MET A 219 -11.29 0.67 9.54
N TYR A 220 -10.59 0.29 10.61
CA TYR A 220 -9.59 -0.77 10.52
C TYR A 220 -10.20 -2.12 10.11
N TYR A 221 -11.34 -2.50 10.67
CA TYR A 221 -12.01 -3.75 10.29
C TYR A 221 -12.56 -3.73 8.86
N THR A 222 -12.93 -2.57 8.32
CA THR A 222 -13.25 -2.41 6.89
C THR A 222 -12.01 -2.71 6.03
N ILE A 223 -10.85 -2.15 6.39
CA ILE A 223 -9.59 -2.44 5.70
C ILE A 223 -9.29 -3.94 5.80
N LEU A 224 -9.38 -4.54 7.00
CA LEU A 224 -9.17 -5.96 7.26
C LEU A 224 -10.02 -6.88 6.36
N GLY A 225 -11.29 -6.53 6.14
CA GLY A 225 -12.19 -7.30 5.28
C GLY A 225 -11.79 -7.25 3.81
N LEU A 226 -11.41 -6.06 3.30
CA LEU A 226 -10.83 -5.91 1.96
C LEU A 226 -9.58 -6.78 1.80
N VAL A 227 -8.67 -6.78 2.78
CA VAL A 227 -7.42 -7.59 2.72
C VAL A 227 -7.70 -9.04 2.45
N LEU A 228 -8.59 -9.61 3.25
CA LEU A 228 -8.82 -11.04 3.23
C LEU A 228 -9.49 -11.45 1.92
N GLY A 229 -10.38 -10.62 1.39
CA GLY A 229 -11.04 -10.86 0.11
C GLY A 229 -10.05 -10.87 -1.05
N SER A 230 -9.05 -9.99 -1.01
CA SER A 230 -8.08 -9.86 -2.10
C SER A 230 -6.93 -10.86 -2.02
N ILE A 231 -6.58 -11.33 -0.81
CA ILE A 231 -5.71 -12.50 -0.67
C ILE A 231 -6.31 -13.68 -1.45
N ILE A 232 -7.63 -13.89 -1.36
CA ILE A 232 -8.32 -14.93 -2.12
C ILE A 232 -8.30 -14.63 -3.62
N SER A 233 -8.48 -13.36 -4.02
CA SER A 233 -8.47 -12.98 -5.44
C SER A 233 -7.11 -13.13 -6.12
N ILE A 234 -6.01 -12.85 -5.40
CA ILE A 234 -4.64 -12.85 -5.96
C ILE A 234 -4.02 -14.24 -5.88
N PHE A 235 -4.50 -15.09 -4.96
CA PHE A 235 -3.95 -16.42 -4.76
C PHE A 235 -4.20 -17.30 -6.01
N PRO A 236 -3.14 -17.74 -6.70
CA PRO A 236 -3.28 -18.40 -8.01
C PRO A 236 -3.76 -19.87 -7.94
N GLY A 237 -4.20 -20.35 -6.78
CA GLY A 237 -4.71 -21.73 -6.58
C GLY A 237 -3.61 -22.72 -6.21
N PHE A 238 -3.94 -24.00 -5.97
CA PHE A 238 -2.96 -25.06 -5.63
C PHE A 238 -2.77 -26.08 -6.75
N GLU A 239 -1.50 -26.34 -7.12
CA GLU A 239 -1.13 -27.38 -8.09
C GLU A 239 -0.09 -28.35 -7.50
N MET A 240 -0.20 -29.63 -7.84
CA MET A 240 0.67 -30.69 -7.31
C MET A 240 1.89 -30.94 -8.22
N THR A 241 2.69 -29.90 -8.44
CA THR A 241 3.93 -29.97 -9.25
C THR A 241 5.15 -29.58 -8.40
N PHE A 242 6.34 -30.11 -8.71
CA PHE A 242 7.58 -29.81 -7.96
C PHE A 242 7.89 -28.30 -7.89
N PHE A 243 7.63 -27.54 -8.97
CA PHE A 243 7.73 -26.08 -8.99
C PHE A 243 6.84 -25.39 -7.94
N TYR A 244 5.72 -26.01 -7.59
CA TYR A 244 4.79 -25.47 -6.61
C TYR A 244 5.32 -25.58 -5.17
N MET A 245 6.21 -26.52 -4.88
CA MET A 245 6.89 -26.59 -3.57
C MET A 245 7.76 -25.35 -3.33
N ILE A 246 8.43 -24.84 -4.37
CA ILE A 246 9.21 -23.60 -4.30
C ILE A 246 8.29 -22.41 -4.00
N ASN A 247 7.12 -22.34 -4.63
CA ASN A 247 6.12 -21.31 -4.38
C ASN A 247 5.61 -21.30 -2.93
N ILE A 248 5.39 -22.48 -2.34
CA ILE A 248 5.02 -22.60 -0.93
C ILE A 248 6.16 -22.12 -0.03
N ILE A 249 7.42 -22.46 -0.35
CA ILE A 249 8.58 -21.98 0.40
C ILE A 249 8.69 -20.45 0.32
N ILE A 250 8.48 -19.87 -0.86
CA ILE A 250 8.45 -18.42 -1.06
C ILE A 250 7.36 -17.80 -0.18
N LEU A 251 6.13 -18.30 -0.23
CA LEU A 251 5.01 -17.81 0.57
C LEU A 251 5.33 -17.85 2.07
N ILE A 252 5.83 -18.98 2.58
CA ILE A 252 6.18 -19.14 4.00
C ILE A 252 7.33 -18.21 4.38
N SER A 253 8.37 -18.11 3.54
CA SER A 253 9.51 -17.22 3.80
C SER A 253 9.08 -15.75 3.88
N CYS A 254 8.25 -15.30 2.92
CA CYS A 254 7.68 -13.96 2.91
C CYS A 254 6.75 -13.71 4.10
N PHE A 255 5.94 -14.70 4.49
CA PHE A 255 5.12 -14.63 5.71
C PHE A 255 5.97 -14.40 6.95
N ILE A 256 7.01 -15.22 7.15
CA ILE A 256 7.91 -15.12 8.31
C ILE A 256 8.64 -13.77 8.31
N LEU A 257 9.17 -13.35 7.15
CA LEU A 257 9.87 -12.07 7.00
C LEU A 257 8.95 -10.89 7.37
N SER A 258 7.75 -10.85 6.79
CA SER A 258 6.76 -9.79 7.02
C SER A 258 6.29 -9.76 8.48
N TYR A 259 5.96 -10.92 9.03
CA TYR A 259 5.52 -11.04 10.43
C TYR A 259 6.61 -10.62 11.42
N SER A 260 7.86 -11.04 11.18
CA SER A 260 9.01 -10.67 12.00
C SER A 260 9.24 -9.16 11.98
N LEU A 261 9.32 -8.57 10.79
CA LEU A 261 9.53 -7.12 10.62
C LEU A 261 8.42 -6.30 11.29
N GLY A 262 7.16 -6.69 11.11
CA GLY A 262 6.05 -5.97 11.73
C GLY A 262 6.00 -6.12 13.25
N ARG A 263 6.46 -7.24 13.82
CA ARG A 263 6.60 -7.39 15.28
C ARG A 263 7.69 -6.47 15.85
N TYR A 264 8.82 -6.30 15.14
CA TYR A 264 9.86 -5.36 15.55
C TYR A 264 9.40 -3.90 15.47
N ALA A 265 8.61 -3.54 14.45
CA ALA A 265 8.08 -2.19 14.29
C ALA A 265 7.00 -1.84 15.34
N GLY A 266 6.15 -2.79 15.74
CA GLY A 266 5.03 -2.55 16.67
C GLY A 266 5.37 -2.66 18.16
N ASN A 267 6.61 -2.98 18.53
CA ASN A 267 7.07 -3.10 19.92
C ASN A 267 7.95 -1.92 20.40
N ARG A 268 8.02 -0.83 19.62
CA ARG A 268 8.61 0.46 20.00
C ARG A 268 7.54 1.54 20.00
#